data_AF-A0ABD5SLW8-F1
#
_entry.id   AF-A0ABD5SLW8-F1
#
_cell.length_a   1.000
_cell.length_b   1.000
_cell.length_c   1.000
_cell.angle_alpha   90.00
_cell.angle_beta   90.00
_cell.angle_gamma   90.00
#
_symmetry.space_group_name_H-M   'P 1'
#
loop_
_entity.id
_entity.type
_entity.pdbx_description
1 polymer ?
#
loop_
_entity_poly.entity_id
_entity_poly.type
_entity_poly.pdbx_seq_one_letter_code
_entity_poly.pdbx_strand_id
1 'polypeptide(L)'
;MSITTPQTENVADATDTLSAKIGFVVGVDQENSAHVHHPVSGTVAVHDVGPDYEVGDYINSEPEHVEALEGRPLEGWMSYVATERGWLETTHRAPNRGEI
;
A
#
# COMPACT_ATOMS: atom_id res chain seq x y z
N MET A 1 -13.32 -45.75 -20.66
CA MET A 1 -13.60 -45.12 -19.35
C MET A 1 -12.36 -44.34 -18.99
N SER A 2 -12.40 -43.01 -19.07
CA SER A 2 -11.24 -42.16 -18.78
C SER A 2 -11.30 -41.72 -17.33
N ILE A 3 -10.23 -42.00 -16.59
CA ILE A 3 -10.04 -41.63 -15.18
C ILE A 3 -9.54 -40.18 -15.17
N THR A 4 -10.39 -39.25 -14.75
CA THR A 4 -9.99 -37.86 -14.51
C THR A 4 -9.21 -37.80 -13.21
N THR A 5 -7.89 -37.60 -13.29
CA THR A 5 -7.05 -37.30 -12.14
C THR A 5 -7.44 -35.94 -11.57
N PRO A 6 -7.72 -35.78 -10.27
CA PRO A 6 -7.91 -34.46 -9.68
C PRO A 6 -6.57 -33.72 -9.75
N GLN A 7 -6.55 -32.58 -10.46
CA GLN A 7 -5.43 -31.66 -10.37
C GLN A 7 -5.46 -31.07 -8.97
N THR A 8 -4.50 -31.45 -8.14
CA THR A 8 -4.22 -30.75 -6.90
C THR A 8 -3.69 -29.38 -7.28
N GLU A 9 -4.56 -28.38 -7.39
CA GLU A 9 -4.16 -26.99 -7.51
C GLU A 9 -3.32 -26.66 -6.28
N ASN A 10 -2.05 -26.35 -6.52
CA ASN A 10 -1.05 -26.18 -5.48
C ASN A 10 -1.30 -24.83 -4.82
N VAL A 11 -2.08 -24.83 -3.72
CA VAL A 11 -2.46 -23.61 -2.96
C VAL A 11 -1.25 -22.77 -2.55
N ALA A 12 -0.06 -23.39 -2.46
CA ALA A 12 1.20 -22.73 -2.15
C ALA A 12 1.62 -21.65 -3.18
N ASP A 13 1.35 -21.86 -4.48
CA ASP A 13 1.73 -20.92 -5.55
C ASP A 13 0.85 -19.65 -5.53
N ALA A 14 -0.42 -19.83 -5.13
CA ALA A 14 -1.35 -18.73 -4.93
C ALA A 14 -0.99 -17.87 -3.71
N THR A 15 -0.51 -18.47 -2.62
CA THR A 15 -0.15 -17.74 -1.39
C THR A 15 1.08 -16.84 -1.55
N ASP A 16 2.08 -17.26 -2.31
CA ASP A 16 3.26 -16.41 -2.62
C ASP A 16 2.84 -15.20 -3.48
N THR A 17 1.94 -15.44 -4.44
CA THR A 17 1.39 -14.41 -5.33
C THR A 17 0.40 -13.47 -4.63
N LEU A 18 -0.40 -13.97 -3.67
CA LEU A 18 -1.33 -13.16 -2.88
C LEU A 18 -0.58 -12.31 -1.86
N SER A 19 0.42 -12.86 -1.17
CA SER A 19 1.22 -12.11 -0.19
C SER A 19 1.99 -10.97 -0.85
N ALA A 20 2.43 -11.16 -2.10
CA ALA A 20 3.03 -10.10 -2.92
C ALA A 20 2.07 -8.95 -3.28
N LYS A 21 0.75 -9.18 -3.20
CA LYS A 21 -0.30 -8.21 -3.57
C LYS A 21 -0.97 -7.53 -2.38
N ILE A 22 -0.70 -7.98 -1.15
CA ILE A 22 -1.27 -7.34 0.05
C ILE A 22 -0.55 -6.01 0.27
N GLY A 23 -1.22 -4.93 -0.10
CA GLY A 23 -0.84 -3.56 0.25
C GLY A 23 -1.44 -3.15 1.58
N PHE A 24 -0.73 -2.32 2.33
CA PHE A 24 -1.17 -1.73 3.59
C PHE A 24 -1.35 -0.23 3.40
N VAL A 25 -2.56 0.27 3.61
CA VAL A 25 -2.80 1.72 3.60
C VAL A 25 -1.96 2.34 4.71
N VAL A 26 -1.11 3.31 4.35
CA VAL A 26 -0.21 4.05 5.24
C VAL A 26 -0.87 5.32 5.75
N GLY A 27 -1.65 5.98 4.89
CA GLY A 27 -2.36 7.21 5.21
C GLY A 27 -2.96 7.87 3.98
N VAL A 28 -3.61 9.00 4.22
CA VAL A 28 -4.22 9.88 3.22
C VAL A 28 -3.59 11.27 3.36
N ASP A 29 -3.09 11.83 2.27
CA ASP A 29 -2.47 13.16 2.26
C ASP A 29 -3.50 14.29 2.07
N GLN A 30 -3.06 15.55 2.18
CA GLN A 30 -3.93 16.73 2.03
C GLN A 30 -4.52 16.92 0.62
N GLU A 31 -4.01 16.20 -0.37
CA GLU A 31 -4.54 16.19 -1.72
C GLU A 31 -5.64 15.12 -1.88
N ASN A 32 -5.98 14.39 -0.80
CA ASN A 32 -6.87 13.24 -0.78
C ASN A 32 -6.34 12.05 -1.59
N SER A 33 -5.02 11.86 -1.57
CA SER A 33 -4.40 10.65 -2.12
C SER A 33 -4.19 9.62 -1.01
N ALA A 34 -4.65 8.39 -1.23
CA ALA A 34 -4.36 7.25 -0.37
C ALA A 34 -3.03 6.60 -0.79
N HIS A 35 -2.19 6.32 0.20
CA HIS A 35 -0.86 5.76 0.00
C HIS A 35 -0.81 4.32 0.51
N VAL A 36 -0.59 3.36 -0.39
CA VAL A 36 -0.61 1.93 -0.10
C VAL A 36 0.79 1.34 -0.20
N HIS A 37 1.34 0.92 0.92
CA HIS A 37 2.66 0.30 0.97
C HIS A 37 2.60 -1.20 0.68
N HIS A 38 3.39 -1.65 -0.28
CA HIS A 38 3.55 -3.05 -0.65
C HIS A 38 4.94 -3.53 -0.17
N PRO A 39 5.03 -4.23 0.98
CA PRO A 39 6.32 -4.57 1.58
C PRO A 39 7.13 -5.57 0.75
N VAL A 40 6.46 -6.45 -0.01
CA VAL A 40 7.14 -7.45 -0.83
C VAL A 40 7.84 -6.83 -2.04
N SER A 41 7.21 -5.83 -2.68
CA SER A 41 7.82 -5.08 -3.78
C SER A 41 8.69 -3.91 -3.31
N GLY A 42 8.55 -3.48 -2.05
CA GLY A 42 9.23 -2.29 -1.53
C GLY A 42 8.76 -1.02 -2.23
N THR A 43 7.45 -0.92 -2.50
CA THR A 43 6.86 0.21 -3.23
C THR A 43 5.70 0.83 -2.47
N VAL A 44 5.36 2.07 -2.81
CA VAL A 44 4.14 2.74 -2.37
C VAL A 44 3.32 3.10 -3.60
N ALA A 45 2.10 2.58 -3.68
CA ALA A 45 1.13 2.94 -4.71
C ALA A 45 0.29 4.13 -4.20
N VAL A 46 0.14 5.15 -5.04
CA VAL A 46 -0.61 6.36 -4.71
C VAL A 46 -1.90 6.36 -5.51
N HIS A 47 -3.04 6.49 -4.83
CA HIS A 47 -4.36 6.47 -5.43
C HIS A 47 -5.09 7.77 -5.13
N ASP A 48 -5.64 8.44 -6.14
CA ASP A 48 -6.63 9.50 -5.92
C ASP A 48 -7.94 8.86 -5.43
N VAL A 49 -8.32 9.18 -4.21
CA VAL A 49 -9.50 8.61 -3.53
C VAL A 49 -10.57 9.66 -3.22
N GLY A 50 -10.26 10.95 -3.39
CA GLY A 50 -11.17 12.04 -3.10
C GLY A 50 -11.48 12.24 -1.60
N PRO A 51 -12.24 13.29 -1.26
CA PRO A 51 -12.40 13.76 0.12
C PRO A 51 -13.33 12.90 0.99
N ASP A 52 -14.14 12.03 0.38
CA ASP A 52 -15.10 11.16 1.08
C ASP A 52 -14.49 9.82 1.49
N TYR A 53 -13.22 9.55 1.15
CA TYR A 53 -12.55 8.30 1.47
C TYR A 53 -12.13 8.24 2.93
N GLU A 54 -12.47 7.14 3.60
CA GLU A 54 -12.01 6.84 4.94
C GLU A 54 -10.98 5.71 4.94
N VAL A 55 -9.98 5.80 5.81
CA VAL A 55 -8.98 4.74 5.95
C VAL A 55 -9.65 3.43 6.35
N GLY A 56 -9.51 2.42 5.48
CA GLY A 56 -10.16 1.12 5.62
C GLY A 56 -11.19 0.84 4.53
N ASP A 57 -11.59 1.87 3.78
CA ASP A 57 -12.39 1.72 2.57
C ASP A 57 -11.64 0.95 1.49
N TYR A 58 -12.42 0.27 0.63
CA TYR A 58 -11.87 -0.44 -0.52
C TYR A 58 -11.50 0.55 -1.63
N ILE A 59 -10.24 0.51 -2.04
CA ILE A 59 -9.75 1.21 -3.23
C ILE A 59 -9.93 0.29 -4.44
N ASN A 60 -10.79 0.67 -5.38
CA ASN A 60 -11.05 -0.08 -6.62
C ASN A 60 -10.58 0.69 -7.88
N SER A 61 -9.67 1.65 -7.71
CA SER A 61 -9.04 2.40 -8.78
C SER A 61 -7.62 1.90 -9.04
N GLU A 62 -7.15 2.09 -10.27
CA GLU A 62 -5.73 1.96 -10.56
C GLU A 62 -4.95 3.07 -9.83
N PRO A 63 -3.73 2.81 -9.37
CA PRO A 63 -2.90 3.85 -8.78
C PRO A 63 -2.56 4.90 -9.84
N GLU A 64 -2.54 6.16 -9.42
CA GLU A 64 -2.10 7.27 -10.24
C GLU A 64 -0.62 7.11 -10.61
N HIS A 65 0.18 6.70 -9.63
CA HIS A 65 1.57 6.29 -9.82
C HIS A 65 2.05 5.36 -8.71
N VAL A 66 3.22 4.75 -8.93
CA VAL A 66 3.88 3.85 -7.97
C VAL A 66 5.31 4.33 -7.73
N GLU A 67 5.67 4.49 -6.47
CA GLU A 67 6.98 4.94 -6.01
C GLU A 67 7.77 3.77 -5.46
N ALA A 68 9.01 3.58 -5.92
CA ALA A 68 9.92 2.61 -5.33
C ALA A 68 10.61 3.21 -4.10
N LEU A 69 10.69 2.45 -3.01
CA LEU A 69 11.42 2.88 -1.81
C LEU A 69 12.94 2.77 -1.99
N GLU A 70 13.42 2.03 -2.99
CA GLU A 70 14.85 1.87 -3.30
C GLU A 70 15.70 1.44 -2.09
N GLY A 71 15.12 0.62 -1.20
CA GLY A 71 15.78 0.16 0.04
C GLY A 71 15.76 1.18 1.18
N ARG A 72 15.12 2.34 1.01
CA ARG A 72 14.87 3.29 2.10
C ARG A 72 13.76 2.75 3.01
N PRO A 73 13.82 3.03 4.33
CA PRO A 73 12.74 2.67 5.23
C PRO A 73 11.46 3.45 4.90
N LEU A 74 10.30 2.80 5.08
CA LEU A 74 8.99 3.42 4.89
C LEU A 74 8.84 4.72 5.70
N GLU A 75 9.40 4.77 6.91
CA GLU A 75 9.40 5.98 7.77
C GLU A 75 10.04 7.20 7.09
N GLY A 76 11.16 6.99 6.37
CA GLY A 76 11.84 8.07 5.65
C GLY A 76 10.97 8.61 4.51
N TRP A 77 10.26 7.71 3.81
CA TRP A 77 9.31 8.10 2.77
C TRP A 77 8.08 8.80 3.36
N MET A 78 7.53 8.31 4.48
CA MET A 78 6.43 8.98 5.18
C MET A 78 6.78 10.39 5.65
N SER A 79 8.04 10.62 6.06
CA SER A 79 8.56 11.93 6.45
C SER A 79 8.64 12.90 5.26
N TYR A 80 9.00 12.38 4.08
CA TYR A 80 9.01 13.14 2.84
C TYR A 80 7.60 13.60 2.49
N VAL A 81 6.61 12.70 2.46
CA VAL A 81 5.21 13.06 2.18
C VAL A 81 4.67 14.04 3.22
N ALA A 82 4.99 13.86 4.51
CA ALA A 82 4.60 14.81 5.56
C ALA A 82 5.15 16.23 5.31
N THR A 83 6.33 16.34 4.69
CA THR A 83 6.98 17.63 4.40
C THR A 83 6.45 18.26 3.12
N GLU A 84 6.23 17.47 2.07
CA GLU A 84 5.87 17.97 0.75
C GLU A 84 4.36 18.16 0.56
N ARG A 85 3.55 17.23 1.09
CA ARG A 85 2.09 17.20 0.88
C ARG A 85 1.31 17.37 2.18
N GLY A 86 1.86 16.88 3.28
CA GLY A 86 1.18 16.83 4.57
C GLY A 86 0.16 15.69 4.64
N TRP A 87 0.00 15.13 5.83
CA TRP A 87 -0.97 14.05 6.09
C TRP A 87 -2.29 14.62 6.59
N LEU A 88 -3.42 14.11 6.09
CA LEU A 88 -4.73 14.27 6.75
C LEU A 88 -4.88 13.23 7.85
N GLU A 89 -4.57 11.97 7.52
CA GLU A 89 -4.63 10.85 8.45
C GLU A 89 -3.53 9.83 8.12
N THR A 90 -3.04 9.12 9.13
CA THR A 90 -2.08 8.03 8.96
C THR A 90 -2.47 6.84 9.83
N THR A 91 -2.37 5.63 9.28
CA THR A 91 -2.54 4.36 10.02
C THR A 91 -1.28 3.95 10.76
N HIS A 92 -0.14 4.43 10.26
CA HIS A 92 1.17 4.26 10.84
C HIS A 92 1.56 5.59 11.47
N ARG A 93 2.27 5.58 12.61
CA ARG A 93 2.80 6.84 13.14
C ARG A 93 3.77 7.42 12.11
N ALA A 94 3.36 8.45 11.38
CA ALA A 94 4.30 9.35 10.76
C ALA A 94 5.19 9.92 11.87
N PRO A 95 6.52 9.97 11.71
CA PRO A 95 7.38 10.52 12.74
C PRO A 95 6.91 11.95 13.03
N ASN A 96 6.56 12.22 14.29
CA ASN A 96 6.19 13.56 14.75
C ASN A 96 7.37 14.49 14.46
N ARG A 97 7.17 15.47 13.57
CA ARG A 97 8.12 16.55 13.33
C ARG A 97 8.08 17.50 14.55
N GLY A 98 8.63 17.05 15.68
CA GLY A 98 8.58 17.80 16.94
C GLY A 98 9.05 17.07 18.20
N GLU A 99 9.38 15.78 18.15
CA GLU A 99 9.96 15.04 19.28
C GLU A 99 11.42 14.64 18.96
N ILE A 100 12.33 15.62 19.03
CA ILE A 100 13.78 15.43 19.23
C ILE A 100 14.24 16.25 20.43
#